data_AF-K2R9U7-F1
#
_entry.id   AF-K2R9U7-F1
#
_cell.length_a   1.000
_cell.length_b   1.000
_cell.length_c   1.000
_cell.angle_alpha   90.00
_cell.angle_beta   90.00
_cell.angle_gamma   90.00
#
_symmetry.space_group_name_H-M   'P 1'
#
loop_
_entity.id
_entity.type
_entity.pdbx_description
1 polymer ?
#
loop_
_entity_poly.entity_id
_entity_poly.type
_entity_poly.pdbx_seq_one_letter_code
_entity_poly.pdbx_strand_id
1 'polypeptide(L)'
;MPTDGAAAAPDRGPQYEDQHVHQVYEQIATHFSDTRYKPQGQALLYVWALEQKDSRRGWDEGHEQDVMVPWVMNKNPPKKAKKKDAAQGEQAETAAREGPKTFHRYYHLYRKGELERDIERAGGEVVEAGYEKDNWWAIMKPKQRNHSS
;
A
#
# COMPACT_ATOMS: atom_id res chain seq x y z
N MET A 1 -50.36 12.33 -26.70
CA MET A 1 -48.93 12.59 -26.47
C MET A 1 -48.30 11.26 -26.04
N PRO A 2 -47.45 10.62 -26.86
CA PRO A 2 -46.72 9.44 -26.43
C PRO A 2 -45.57 9.86 -25.49
N THR A 3 -45.34 9.07 -24.45
CA THR A 3 -44.19 9.21 -23.54
C THR A 3 -43.01 8.44 -24.13
N ASP A 4 -41.95 9.14 -24.56
CA ASP A 4 -40.69 8.52 -24.92
C ASP A 4 -40.00 7.97 -23.66
N GLY A 5 -40.00 6.64 -23.53
CA GLY A 5 -39.14 5.92 -22.59
C GLY A 5 -37.73 5.83 -23.18
N ALA A 6 -36.82 6.66 -22.70
CA ALA A 6 -35.41 6.60 -23.06
C ALA A 6 -34.81 5.25 -22.64
N ALA A 7 -34.44 4.42 -23.60
CA ALA A 7 -33.68 3.20 -23.37
C ALA A 7 -32.30 3.55 -22.81
N ALA A 8 -31.94 2.98 -21.66
CA ALA A 8 -30.62 3.11 -21.06
C ALA A 8 -29.54 2.57 -22.01
N ALA A 9 -28.45 3.32 -22.17
CA ALA A 9 -27.32 2.89 -23.00
C ALA A 9 -26.71 1.58 -22.46
N PRO A 10 -26.25 0.66 -23.34
CA PRO A 10 -25.70 -0.61 -22.90
C PRO A 10 -24.40 -0.39 -22.11
N ASP A 11 -24.29 -1.07 -20.97
CA ASP A 11 -23.09 -1.12 -20.14
C ASP A 11 -21.99 -1.88 -20.89
N ARG A 12 -21.06 -1.12 -21.49
CA ARG A 12 -19.91 -1.64 -22.25
C ARG A 12 -18.70 -1.93 -21.35
N GLY A 13 -18.80 -1.70 -20.03
CA GLY A 13 -17.70 -1.89 -19.07
C GLY A 13 -17.09 -3.30 -19.10
N PRO A 14 -17.89 -4.37 -18.98
CA PRO A 14 -17.37 -5.74 -18.92
C PRO A 14 -16.61 -6.15 -20.18
N GLN A 15 -17.16 -5.84 -21.36
CA GLN A 15 -16.53 -6.18 -22.65
C GLN A 15 -15.23 -5.40 -22.89
N TYR A 16 -15.18 -4.16 -22.39
CA TYR A 16 -13.99 -3.32 -22.51
C TYR A 16 -12.85 -3.84 -21.60
N GLU A 17 -13.17 -4.24 -20.36
CA GLU A 17 -12.22 -4.87 -19.44
C GLU A 17 -11.71 -6.21 -19.98
N ASP A 18 -12.57 -7.04 -20.56
CA ASP A 18 -12.18 -8.32 -21.16
C ASP A 18 -11.14 -8.12 -22.28
N GLN A 19 -11.36 -7.15 -23.18
CA GLN A 19 -10.44 -6.88 -24.30
C GLN A 19 -9.12 -6.25 -23.85
N HIS A 20 -9.13 -5.33 -22.89
CA HIS A 20 -7.95 -4.52 -22.57
C HIS A 20 -7.16 -5.02 -21.36
N VAL A 21 -7.78 -5.81 -20.49
CA VAL A 21 -7.15 -6.36 -19.29
C VAL A 21 -7.02 -7.87 -19.40
N HIS A 22 -8.13 -8.57 -19.65
CA HIS A 22 -8.15 -10.04 -19.56
C HIS A 22 -7.35 -10.68 -20.70
N GLN A 23 -7.59 -10.28 -21.94
CA GLN A 23 -6.85 -10.79 -23.10
C GLN A 23 -5.35 -10.45 -23.05
N VAL A 24 -5.01 -9.24 -22.61
CA VAL A 24 -3.61 -8.81 -22.46
C VAL A 24 -2.92 -9.64 -21.38
N TYR A 25 -3.57 -9.86 -20.24
CA TYR A 25 -3.06 -10.71 -19.17
C TYR A 25 -2.78 -12.13 -19.66
N GLU A 26 -3.73 -12.77 -20.35
CA GLU A 26 -3.55 -14.12 -20.89
C GLU A 26 -2.36 -14.23 -21.87
N GLN A 27 -2.17 -13.22 -22.74
CA GLN A 27 -1.05 -13.21 -23.69
C GLN A 27 0.32 -13.10 -23.01
N ILE A 28 0.40 -12.36 -21.91
CA ILE A 28 1.66 -12.10 -21.21
C ILE A 28 1.90 -13.08 -20.04
N ALA A 29 0.85 -13.69 -19.50
CA ALA A 29 0.90 -14.51 -18.27
C ALA A 29 1.89 -15.68 -18.38
N THR A 30 1.97 -16.33 -19.55
CA THR A 30 2.90 -17.42 -19.80
C THR A 30 4.36 -16.95 -19.70
N HIS A 31 4.69 -15.83 -20.35
CA HIS A 31 6.03 -15.23 -20.31
C HIS A 31 6.43 -14.76 -18.90
N PHE A 32 5.46 -14.25 -18.12
CA PHE A 32 5.71 -13.86 -16.73
C PHE A 32 5.86 -15.06 -15.79
N SER A 33 5.19 -16.17 -16.06
CA SER A 33 5.29 -17.38 -15.22
C SER A 33 6.66 -18.03 -15.31
N ASP A 34 7.27 -18.04 -16.51
CA ASP A 34 8.61 -18.60 -16.75
C ASP A 34 9.73 -17.80 -16.06
N THR A 35 9.51 -16.51 -15.82
CA THR A 35 10.50 -15.64 -15.13
C THR A 35 10.23 -15.49 -13.64
N ARG A 36 9.09 -15.96 -13.14
CA ARG A 36 8.61 -15.78 -11.75
C ARG A 36 9.42 -16.55 -10.72
N TYR A 37 9.94 -17.72 -11.06
CA TYR A 37 10.66 -18.59 -10.13
C TYR A 37 12.11 -18.77 -10.56
N LYS A 38 12.95 -17.78 -10.24
CA LYS A 38 14.40 -17.92 -10.34
C LYS A 38 14.95 -18.30 -8.96
N PRO A 39 15.54 -19.50 -8.78
CA PRO A 39 16.08 -19.94 -7.48
C PRO A 39 17.25 -19.09 -6.96
N GLN A 40 17.75 -18.16 -7.79
CA GLN A 40 18.83 -17.21 -7.46
C GLN A 40 18.36 -15.76 -7.51
N GLY A 41 17.04 -15.51 -7.47
CA GLY A 41 16.49 -14.16 -7.43
C GLY A 41 16.95 -13.40 -6.18
N GLN A 42 17.18 -12.10 -6.35
CA GLN A 42 17.44 -11.17 -5.25
C GLN A 42 16.18 -10.34 -4.98
N ALA A 43 15.98 -9.96 -3.73
CA ALA A 43 14.91 -9.06 -3.31
C ALA A 43 15.51 -7.85 -2.58
N LEU A 44 14.99 -6.66 -2.85
CA LEU A 44 15.31 -5.43 -2.14
C LEU A 44 14.20 -5.12 -1.15
N LEU A 45 14.55 -5.02 0.12
CA LEU A 45 13.64 -4.72 1.22
C LEU A 45 13.91 -3.31 1.72
N TYR A 46 12.84 -2.56 2.03
CA TYR A 46 12.88 -1.28 2.71
C TYR A 46 11.95 -1.32 3.91
N VAL A 47 12.43 -0.88 5.06
CA VAL A 47 11.67 -0.80 6.32
C VAL A 47 11.98 0.51 7.02
N TRP A 48 11.01 1.04 7.78
CA TRP A 48 11.21 2.27 8.54
C TRP A 48 12.24 2.08 9.64
N ALA A 49 13.22 2.97 9.71
CA ALA A 49 14.23 2.97 10.75
C ALA A 49 13.68 3.61 12.04
N LEU A 50 14.15 3.15 13.19
CA LEU A 50 13.90 3.81 14.47
C LEU A 50 14.78 5.06 14.64
N GLU A 51 16.01 5.04 14.11
CA GLU A 51 17.03 6.09 14.32
C GLU A 51 16.86 7.33 13.43
N GLN A 52 15.69 7.95 13.45
CA GLN A 52 15.36 9.07 12.56
C GLN A 52 15.70 10.43 13.19
N LYS A 53 16.98 10.82 13.15
CA LYS A 53 17.51 12.02 13.84
C LYS A 53 16.78 13.34 13.55
N ASP A 54 16.18 13.49 12.37
CA ASP A 54 15.44 14.69 11.95
C ASP A 54 13.93 14.46 11.79
N SER A 55 13.41 13.36 12.33
CA SER A 55 12.01 13.00 12.14
C SER A 55 11.09 14.06 12.71
N ARG A 56 10.14 14.52 11.88
CA ARG A 56 9.03 15.36 12.36
C ARG A 56 8.21 14.70 13.48
N ARG A 57 8.32 13.38 13.62
CA ARG A 57 7.60 12.59 14.63
C ARG A 57 8.45 12.32 15.88
N GLY A 58 9.74 12.66 15.85
CA GLY A 58 10.64 12.57 17.00
C GLY A 58 11.04 11.14 17.40
N TRP A 59 11.13 10.21 16.46
CA TRP A 59 11.62 8.86 16.76
C TRP A 59 13.15 8.82 16.83
N ASP A 60 13.68 8.26 17.92
CA ASP A 60 15.10 8.05 18.18
C ASP A 60 15.37 6.64 18.74
N GLU A 61 16.64 6.27 18.87
CA GLU A 61 17.11 4.96 19.35
C GLU A 61 16.53 4.53 20.71
N GLY A 62 16.08 5.47 21.54
CA GLY A 62 15.50 5.21 22.86
C GLY A 62 13.98 4.98 22.86
N HIS A 63 13.30 5.15 21.72
CA HIS A 63 11.85 5.00 21.63
C HIS A 63 11.40 3.54 21.41
N GLU A 64 10.11 3.31 21.63
CA GLU A 64 9.47 2.02 21.37
C GLU A 64 9.46 1.70 19.86
N GLN A 65 9.74 0.44 19.53
CA GLN A 65 9.73 -0.03 18.14
C GLN A 65 8.30 -0.20 17.59
N ASP A 66 7.34 -0.48 18.46
CA ASP A 66 5.95 -0.76 18.10
C ASP A 66 5.08 0.48 18.34
N VAL A 67 4.60 1.11 17.25
CA VAL A 67 3.88 2.39 17.34
C VAL A 67 2.58 2.40 16.56
N MET A 68 1.63 3.19 17.07
CA MET A 68 0.36 3.49 16.40
C MET A 68 0.45 4.86 15.72
N VAL A 69 0.52 4.85 14.39
CA VAL A 69 0.61 6.08 13.59
C VAL A 69 -0.78 6.58 13.22
N PRO A 70 -1.15 7.83 13.56
CA PRO A 70 -2.42 8.40 13.14
C PRO A 70 -2.43 8.59 11.61
N TRP A 71 -3.49 8.08 11.00
CA TRP A 71 -3.79 8.19 9.58
C TRP A 71 -5.18 8.82 9.43
N VAL A 72 -5.20 10.06 8.98
CA VAL A 72 -6.42 10.87 8.86
C VAL A 72 -7.05 10.61 7.51
N MET A 73 -8.28 10.10 7.51
CA MET A 73 -9.06 9.93 6.29
C MET A 73 -9.71 11.26 5.93
N ASN A 74 -9.04 12.05 5.07
CA ASN A 74 -9.63 13.27 4.53
C ASN A 74 -10.76 12.88 3.57
N LYS A 75 -12.01 12.97 4.03
CA LYS A 75 -13.15 13.02 3.10
C LYS A 75 -13.00 14.30 2.30
N ASN A 76 -12.69 14.19 1.00
CA ASN A 76 -12.70 15.34 0.11
C ASN A 76 -14.05 16.04 0.27
N PRO A 77 -14.10 17.34 0.62
CA PRO A 77 -15.36 18.04 0.61
C PRO A 77 -15.91 18.00 -0.82
N PRO A 78 -17.20 17.70 -1.02
CA PRO A 78 -17.79 17.80 -2.35
C PRO A 78 -17.54 19.20 -2.89
N LYS A 79 -17.02 19.29 -4.13
CA LYS A 79 -16.84 20.57 -4.83
C LYS A 79 -18.16 21.34 -4.74
N LYS A 80 -18.14 22.56 -4.19
CA LYS A 80 -19.32 23.40 -3.99
C LYS A 80 -20.04 23.60 -5.33
N ALA A 81 -21.09 22.82 -5.59
CA ALA A 81 -22.09 23.18 -6.59
C ALA A 81 -22.82 24.43 -6.10
N LYS A 82 -22.92 25.45 -6.96
CA LYS A 82 -23.61 26.70 -6.63
C LYS A 82 -25.06 26.40 -6.20
N LYS A 83 -25.39 26.96 -5.04
CA LYS A 83 -26.67 26.95 -4.33
C LYS A 83 -27.87 27.17 -5.27
N LYS A 84 -28.87 26.27 -5.22
CA LYS A 84 -30.28 26.66 -5.37
C LYS A 84 -31.19 25.78 -4.49
N ASP A 85 -31.85 26.50 -3.61
CA ASP A 85 -33.17 26.31 -3.00
C ASP A 85 -33.43 25.13 -2.07
N ALA A 86 -34.15 25.48 -1.01
CA ALA A 86 -34.29 24.81 0.26
C ALA A 86 -35.32 23.67 0.22
N ALA A 87 -34.88 22.49 0.65
CA ALA A 87 -35.66 21.55 1.46
C ALA A 87 -34.71 20.44 1.94
N GLN A 88 -34.97 19.87 3.13
CA GLN A 88 -34.26 18.76 3.79
C GLN A 88 -33.14 19.16 4.75
N GLY A 89 -33.53 19.89 5.81
CA GLY A 89 -32.79 19.89 7.06
C GLY A 89 -33.15 18.63 7.85
N GLU A 90 -32.22 17.67 7.88
CA GLU A 90 -32.06 16.65 8.94
C GLU A 90 -30.88 15.70 8.62
N GLN A 91 -30.55 15.48 7.34
CA GLN A 91 -29.39 14.64 6.92
C GLN A 91 -28.08 15.42 6.75
N ALA A 92 -28.12 16.75 6.69
CA ALA A 92 -26.93 17.59 6.55
C ALA A 92 -26.21 17.90 7.88
N GLU A 93 -26.90 17.80 9.03
CA GLU A 93 -26.32 18.08 10.34
C GLU A 93 -25.48 16.91 10.89
N THR A 94 -25.86 15.66 10.61
CA THR A 94 -25.07 14.48 11.02
C THR A 94 -23.73 14.40 10.29
N ALA A 95 -23.69 14.74 8.99
CA ALA A 95 -22.45 14.79 8.22
C ALA A 95 -21.51 15.94 8.62
N ALA A 96 -22.03 17.01 9.24
CA ALA A 96 -21.23 18.15 9.69
C ALA A 96 -20.66 17.97 11.11
N ARG A 97 -21.19 17.04 11.92
CA ARG A 97 -20.73 16.75 13.30
C ARG A 97 -19.62 15.71 13.36
N GLU A 98 -19.43 14.91 12.31
CA GLU A 98 -18.32 13.96 12.23
C GLU A 98 -17.09 14.65 11.64
N GLY A 99 -16.19 15.11 12.52
CA GLY A 99 -14.86 15.59 12.13
C GLY A 99 -14.05 14.53 11.37
N PRO A 100 -12.86 14.89 10.84
CA PRO A 100 -12.04 13.97 10.07
C PRO A 100 -11.77 12.69 10.87
N LYS A 101 -12.16 11.54 10.31
CA LYS A 101 -12.01 10.25 10.99
C LYS A 101 -10.53 9.87 10.99
N THR A 102 -9.97 9.74 12.18
CA THR A 102 -8.59 9.32 12.39
C THR A 102 -8.56 7.84 12.72
N PHE A 103 -7.80 7.08 11.93
CA PHE A 103 -7.48 5.69 12.22
C PHE A 103 -6.03 5.59 12.68
N HIS A 104 -5.67 4.52 13.36
CA HIS A 104 -4.30 4.26 13.77
C HIS A 104 -3.78 3.04 13.01
N ARG A 105 -2.63 3.19 12.35
CA ARG A 105 -1.95 2.09 11.67
C ARG A 105 -0.79 1.63 12.54
N TYR A 106 -0.70 0.32 12.76
CA TYR A 106 0.43 -0.29 13.43
C TYR A 106 1.67 -0.25 12.52
N TYR A 107 2.80 0.14 13.10
CA TYR A 107 4.12 0.07 12.49
C TYR A 107 5.13 -0.51 13.49
N HIS A 108 6.04 -1.32 12.97
CA HIS A 108 7.25 -1.74 13.65
C HIS A 108 8.44 -1.00 13.03
N LEU A 109 9.15 -0.20 13.83
CA LEU A 109 10.33 0.54 13.44
C LEU A 109 11.56 -0.30 13.75
N TYR A 110 12.33 -0.57 12.71
CA TYR A 110 13.51 -1.43 12.78
C TYR A 110 14.68 -0.65 13.36
N ARG A 111 15.37 -1.24 14.34
CA ARG A 111 16.68 -0.75 14.78
C ARG A 111 17.80 -1.26 13.86
N LYS A 112 18.96 -0.61 13.91
CA LYS A 112 20.16 -1.06 13.20
C LYS A 112 20.46 -2.54 13.44
N GLY A 113 20.68 -3.29 12.36
CA GLY A 113 21.03 -4.72 12.40
C GLY A 113 19.85 -5.67 12.64
N GLU A 114 18.62 -5.16 12.79
CA GLU A 114 17.43 -6.00 12.94
C GLU A 114 16.98 -6.64 11.65
N LEU A 115 16.91 -5.87 10.57
CA LEU A 115 16.48 -6.34 9.26
C LEU A 115 17.36 -7.50 8.79
N GLU A 116 18.69 -7.35 8.91
CA GLU A 116 19.68 -8.34 8.52
C GLU A 116 19.51 -9.64 9.31
N ARG A 117 19.32 -9.54 10.63
CA ARG A 117 19.09 -10.69 11.51
C ARG A 117 17.81 -11.43 11.16
N ASP A 118 16.75 -10.70 10.82
CA ASP A 118 15.45 -11.29 10.47
C ASP A 118 15.52 -11.98 9.10
N ILE A 119 16.25 -11.40 8.14
CA ILE A 119 16.55 -12.05 6.85
C ILE A 119 17.26 -13.39 7.08
N GLU A 120 18.30 -13.42 7.91
CA GLU A 120 19.04 -14.65 8.20
C GLU A 120 18.17 -15.71 8.90
N ARG A 121 17.37 -15.29 9.88
CA ARG A 121 16.42 -16.17 10.59
C ARG A 121 15.37 -16.74 9.67
N ALA A 122 14.93 -15.99 8.67
CA ALA A 122 14.00 -16.44 7.63
C ALA A 122 14.65 -17.38 6.60
N GLY A 123 15.96 -17.64 6.70
CA GLY A 123 16.70 -18.48 5.75
C GLY A 123 17.15 -17.72 4.49
N GLY A 124 17.22 -16.40 4.56
CA GLY A 124 17.88 -15.57 3.56
C GLY A 124 19.37 -15.38 3.85
N GLU A 125 20.07 -14.81 2.87
CA GLU A 125 21.43 -14.32 2.99
C GLU A 125 21.42 -12.85 2.57
N VAL A 126 21.95 -11.97 3.43
CA VAL A 126 22.12 -10.55 3.14
C VAL A 126 23.28 -10.38 2.16
N VAL A 127 23.00 -9.77 1.02
CA VAL A 127 24.00 -9.45 0.00
C VAL A 127 24.57 -8.06 0.22
N GLU A 128 23.69 -7.10 0.49
CA GLU A 128 24.05 -5.70 0.74
C GLU A 128 23.00 -5.11 1.69
N ALA A 129 23.39 -4.19 2.56
CA ALA A 129 22.49 -3.48 3.45
C ALA A 129 22.99 -2.06 3.72
N GLY A 130 22.06 -1.17 4.04
CA GLY A 130 22.37 0.22 4.31
C GLY A 130 21.22 1.01 4.90
N TYR A 131 21.49 2.29 5.10
CA TYR A 131 20.53 3.28 5.57
C TYR A 131 20.31 4.32 4.49
N GLU A 132 19.05 4.60 4.13
CA GLU A 132 18.71 5.70 3.25
C GLU A 132 17.42 6.39 3.73
N LYS A 133 17.49 7.72 3.96
CA LYS A 133 16.32 8.59 4.21
C LYS A 133 15.33 7.97 5.22
N ASP A 134 15.79 7.69 6.43
CA ASP A 134 14.96 7.13 7.52
C ASP A 134 14.43 5.71 7.28
N ASN A 135 15.06 4.98 6.36
CA ASN A 135 14.78 3.57 6.11
C ASN A 135 16.05 2.73 6.22
N TRP A 136 15.93 1.58 6.87
CA TRP A 136 16.87 0.48 6.68
C TRP A 136 16.49 -0.25 5.40
N TRP A 137 17.49 -0.58 4.60
CA TRP A 137 17.29 -1.39 3.39
C TRP A 137 18.30 -2.52 3.31
N ALA A 138 17.89 -3.61 2.68
CA ALA A 138 18.76 -4.75 2.42
C ALA A 138 18.40 -5.43 1.10
N ILE A 139 19.42 -5.82 0.35
CA ILE A 139 19.32 -6.77 -0.76
C ILE A 139 19.59 -8.16 -0.18
N MET A 140 18.64 -9.07 -0.35
CA MET A 140 18.73 -10.44 0.12
C MET A 140 18.58 -11.44 -1.04
N LYS A 141 19.12 -12.64 -0.85
CA LYS A 141 18.82 -13.82 -1.69
C LYS A 141 18.49 -15.03 -0.82
N PRO A 142 17.72 -16.01 -1.30
CA PRO A 142 17.47 -17.25 -0.55
C PRO A 142 18.79 -17.97 -0.26
N LYS A 143 18.97 -18.45 0.98
CA LYS A 143 20.13 -19.25 1.34
C LYS A 143 19.99 -20.63 0.71
N GLN A 144 20.98 -21.05 -0.07
CA GLN A 144 20.99 -22.38 -0.69
C GLN A 144 21.03 -23.44 0.42
N ARG A 145 19.99 -24.28 0.52
CA ARG A 145 20.02 -25.45 1.38
C ARG A 145 20.80 -26.54 0.68
N ASN A 146 22.07 -26.71 1.05
CA ASN A 146 22.85 -27.88 0.67
C ASN A 146 22.14 -29.12 1.25
N HIS A 147 21.46 -29.87 0.39
CA HIS A 147 20.99 -31.20 0.75
C HIS A 147 22.20 -32.12 0.67
N SER A 148 22.82 -32.41 1.82
CA SER A 148 23.73 -33.55 1.92
C SER A 148 22.90 -34.82 1.90
N SER A 149 23.12 -35.65 0.88
CA SER A 149 22.59 -37.03 0.76
C SER A 149 23.12 -37.94 1.86
#